data_AF-A0A7V6NI62-F1
#
_entry.id   AF-A0A7V6NI62-F1
#
_cell.length_a   1.000
_cell.length_b   1.000
_cell.length_c   1.000
_cell.angle_alpha   90.00
_cell.angle_beta   90.00
_cell.angle_gamma   90.00
#
_symmetry.space_group_name_H-M   'P 1'
#
loop_
_entity.id
_entity.type
_entity.pdbx_description
1 polymer ?
#
loop_
_entity_poly.entity_id
_entity_poly.type
_entity_poly.pdbx_seq_one_letter_code
_entity_poly.pdbx_strand_id
1 'polypeptide(L)'
;MKDVEFILKHTKDISSKQFSEDELLQDSLMFRLIQISENVLKLSKDFKNAHSHIPWFAIKGLRNRIVHDYGNVDLTIVFDTLKDDIPEIYHMFKEI
;
A
#
# COMPACT_ATOMS: atom_id res chain seq x y z
N MET A 1 0.13 -9.29 -7.15
CA MET A 1 1.10 -9.65 -6.09
C MET A 1 2.45 -8.97 -6.22
N LYS A 2 3.04 -8.83 -7.41
CA LYS A 2 4.39 -8.23 -7.58
C LYS A 2 4.61 -6.91 -6.84
N ASP A 3 3.65 -5.99 -6.83
CA ASP A 3 3.79 -4.71 -6.13
C ASP A 3 3.81 -4.86 -4.59
N VAL A 4 2.96 -5.73 -4.06
CA VAL A 4 2.92 -6.05 -2.63
C VAL A 4 4.21 -6.75 -2.20
N GLU A 5 4.66 -7.75 -2.98
CA GLU A 5 5.91 -8.47 -2.72
C GLU A 5 7.12 -7.54 -2.78
N PHE A 6 7.12 -6.57 -3.71
CA PHE A 6 8.15 -5.54 -3.77
C PHE A 6 8.18 -4.71 -2.49
N ILE A 7 7.02 -4.24 -2.01
CA ILE A 7 6.92 -3.49 -0.76
C ILE A 7 7.50 -4.33 0.38
N LEU A 8 6.98 -5.54 0.60
CA LEU A 8 7.40 -6.40 1.71
C LEU A 8 8.91 -6.68 1.71
N LYS A 9 9.49 -6.89 0.52
CA LYS A 9 10.94 -7.13 0.38
C LYS A 9 11.77 -5.91 0.80
N HIS A 10 11.37 -4.72 0.36
CA HIS A 10 12.17 -3.50 0.57
C HIS A 10 11.82 -2.78 1.87
N THR A 11 10.75 -3.18 2.55
CA THR A 11 10.38 -2.64 3.86
C THR A 11 10.69 -3.57 5.01
N LYS A 12 11.15 -4.82 4.78
CA LYS A 12 11.37 -5.80 5.86
C LYS A 12 12.25 -5.27 7.01
N ASP A 13 13.46 -4.82 6.69
CA ASP A 13 14.50 -4.50 7.69
C ASP A 13 14.88 -3.01 7.71
N ILE A 14 14.03 -2.15 7.13
CA ILE A 14 14.26 -0.70 7.11
C ILE A 14 13.59 -0.03 8.32
N SER A 15 14.26 0.98 8.88
CA SER A 15 13.70 1.89 9.89
C SER A 15 13.00 3.10 9.27
N SER A 16 12.09 3.73 10.00
CA SER A 16 11.40 4.95 9.55
C SER A 16 12.39 6.06 9.16
N LYS A 17 13.48 6.20 9.93
CA LYS A 17 14.56 7.16 9.62
C LYS A 17 15.22 6.86 8.26
N GLN A 18 15.65 5.62 8.04
CA GLN A 18 16.26 5.23 6.77
C GLN A 18 15.31 5.42 5.58
N PHE A 19 14.03 5.14 5.77
CA PHE A 19 13.01 5.41 4.76
C PHE A 19 12.91 6.92 4.46
N SER A 20 12.84 7.76 5.50
CA SER A 20 12.73 9.22 5.35
C SER A 20 13.94 9.89 4.69
N GLU A 21 15.11 9.24 4.72
CA GLU A 21 16.36 9.74 4.13
C GLU A 21 16.60 9.22 2.69
N ASP A 22 15.77 8.29 2.19
CA ASP A 22 15.90 7.69 0.85
C ASP A 22 14.72 8.07 -0.07
N GLU A 23 14.86 9.18 -0.78
CA GLU A 23 13.83 9.71 -1.70
C GLU A 23 13.46 8.71 -2.81
N LEU A 24 14.44 7.97 -3.35
CA LEU A 24 14.18 7.01 -4.42
C LEU A 24 13.35 5.83 -3.93
N LEU A 25 13.62 5.36 -2.71
CA LEU A 25 12.84 4.33 -2.07
C LEU A 25 11.42 4.82 -1.75
N GLN A 26 11.29 6.04 -1.23
CA GLN A 26 9.98 6.67 -0.99
C GLN A 26 9.13 6.69 -2.26
N ASP A 27 9.66 7.24 -3.35
CA ASP A 27 8.96 7.31 -4.65
C ASP A 27 8.60 5.92 -5.19
N SER A 28 9.55 4.98 -5.09
CA SER A 28 9.33 3.60 -5.50
C SER A 28 8.17 2.97 -4.73
N LEU A 29 8.14 3.10 -3.40
CA LEU A 29 7.12 2.49 -2.55
C LEU A 29 5.75 3.18 -2.69
N MET A 30 5.73 4.51 -2.77
CA MET A 30 4.51 5.28 -3.04
C MET A 30 3.89 4.89 -4.38
N PHE A 31 4.71 4.73 -5.42
CA PHE A 31 4.23 4.26 -6.73
C PHE A 31 3.60 2.87 -6.64
N ARG A 32 4.21 1.94 -5.88
CA ARG A 32 3.63 0.59 -5.66
C ARG A 32 2.29 0.65 -4.94
N LEU A 33 2.14 1.49 -3.92
CA LEU A 33 0.86 1.69 -3.21
C LEU A 33 -0.24 2.21 -4.15
N ILE A 34 0.10 3.15 -5.05
CA ILE A 34 -0.83 3.64 -6.08
C ILE A 34 -1.23 2.50 -7.02
N GLN A 35 -0.28 1.69 -7.51
CA GLN A 35 -0.57 0.56 -8.40
C GLN A 35 -1.50 -0.47 -7.74
N ILE A 36 -1.30 -0.78 -6.45
CA ILE A 36 -2.18 -1.67 -5.68
C ILE A 36 -3.61 -1.11 -5.67
N SER A 37 -3.77 0.17 -5.33
CA SER A 37 -5.06 0.85 -5.28
C SER A 37 -5.78 0.81 -6.63
N GLU A 38 -5.07 1.12 -7.72
CA GLU A 38 -5.60 1.11 -9.09
C GLU A 38 -6.04 -0.28 -9.54
N ASN A 39 -5.32 -1.33 -9.14
CA ASN A 39 -5.69 -2.70 -9.48
C ASN A 39 -6.93 -3.16 -8.71
N VAL A 40 -7.06 -2.77 -7.43
CA VAL A 40 -8.27 -3.05 -6.64
C VAL A 40 -9.51 -2.35 -7.22
N LEU A 41 -9.35 -1.15 -7.79
CA LEU A 41 -10.46 -0.44 -8.44
C LEU A 41 -11.06 -1.23 -9.61
N LYS A 42 -10.25 -1.99 -10.34
CA LYS A 42 -10.67 -2.78 -11.51
C LYS A 42 -11.42 -4.07 -11.15
N LEU A 43 -11.38 -4.51 -9.89
CA LEU A 43 -12.12 -5.70 -9.45
C LEU A 43 -13.63 -5.45 -9.51
N SER A 44 -14.38 -6.49 -9.91
CA SER A 44 -15.84 -6.43 -10.03
C SER A 44 -16.50 -6.23 -8.66
N LYS A 45 -17.72 -5.69 -8.67
CA LYS A 45 -18.52 -5.52 -7.44
C LYS A 45 -18.81 -6.85 -6.77
N ASP A 46 -19.15 -7.88 -7.56
CA ASP A 46 -19.46 -9.21 -7.03
C ASP A 46 -18.26 -9.85 -6.33
N PHE A 47 -17.07 -9.70 -6.90
CA PHE A 47 -15.83 -10.16 -6.27
C PHE A 47 -15.60 -9.43 -4.93
N LYS A 48 -15.71 -8.10 -4.91
CA LYS A 48 -15.55 -7.32 -3.68
C LYS A 48 -16.58 -7.70 -2.60
N ASN A 49 -17.81 -7.99 -3.01
CA ASN A 49 -18.88 -8.42 -2.10
C ASN A 49 -18.61 -9.82 -1.53
N ALA A 50 -18.13 -10.75 -2.36
CA ALA A 50 -17.78 -12.11 -1.93
C ALA A 50 -16.61 -12.12 -0.93
N HIS A 51 -15.73 -11.13 -1.02
CA HIS A 51 -14.55 -10.99 -0.17
C HIS A 51 -14.64 -9.72 0.70
N SER A 52 -15.77 -9.53 1.39
CA SER A 52 -16.06 -8.32 2.17
C SER A 52 -15.21 -8.12 3.43
N HIS A 53 -14.49 -9.16 3.86
CA HIS A 53 -13.51 -9.08 4.95
C HIS A 53 -12.29 -8.23 4.56
N ILE A 54 -12.03 -8.05 3.27
CA ILE A 54 -10.96 -7.17 2.80
C ILE A 54 -11.42 -5.72 2.84
N PRO A 55 -10.62 -4.80 3.40
CA PRO A 55 -10.98 -3.39 3.52
C PRO A 55 -10.83 -2.63 2.19
N TRP A 56 -11.62 -2.99 1.17
CA TRP A 56 -11.54 -2.44 -0.19
C TRP A 56 -11.59 -0.90 -0.26
N PHE A 57 -12.39 -0.29 0.60
CA PHE A 57 -12.50 1.18 0.68
C PHE A 57 -11.22 1.83 1.23
N ALA A 58 -10.59 1.20 2.23
CA ALA A 58 -9.32 1.69 2.77
C ALA A 58 -8.20 1.56 1.73
N ILE A 59 -8.13 0.41 1.04
CA ILE A 59 -7.13 0.18 -0.02
C ILE A 59 -7.31 1.18 -1.15
N LYS A 60 -8.56 1.48 -1.55
CA LYS A 60 -8.84 2.54 -2.54
C LYS A 60 -8.39 3.91 -2.05
N GLY A 61 -8.54 4.20 -0.75
CA GLY A 61 -8.18 5.47 -0.13
C GLY A 61 -6.68 5.76 -0.13
N LEU A 62 -5.82 4.73 -0.20
CA LEU A 62 -4.36 4.88 -0.21
C LEU A 62 -3.87 5.82 -1.32
N ARG A 63 -4.37 5.64 -2.55
CA ARG A 63 -4.07 6.52 -3.67
C ARG A 63 -4.40 7.98 -3.35
N ASN A 64 -5.58 8.23 -2.79
CA ASN A 64 -6.03 9.60 -2.54
C ASN A 64 -5.12 10.29 -1.52
N ARG A 65 -4.71 9.57 -0.48
CA ARG A 65 -3.79 10.09 0.54
C ARG A 65 -2.40 10.39 -0.01
N ILE A 66 -1.90 9.57 -0.93
CA ILE A 66 -0.55 9.75 -1.51
C ILE A 66 -0.55 10.85 -2.58
N VAL A 67 -1.56 10.89 -3.45
CA VAL A 67 -1.58 11.77 -4.63
C VAL A 67 -2.03 13.20 -4.29
N HIS A 68 -3.00 13.37 -3.37
CA HIS A 68 -3.50 14.71 -3.05
C HIS A 68 -2.59 15.49 -2.11
N ASP A 69 -1.84 14.78 -1.26
CA ASP A 69 -0.96 15.41 -0.28
C ASP A 69 0.52 15.27 -0.65
N TYR A 70 0.91 14.82 -1.86
CA TYR A 70 2.30 14.44 -2.24
C TYR A 70 3.43 15.41 -1.76
N GLY A 71 3.17 16.70 -1.57
CA GLY A 71 4.14 17.67 -0.99
C GLY A 71 4.12 17.85 0.53
N ASN A 72 3.08 17.35 1.21
CA ASN A 72 2.84 17.38 2.66
C ASN A 72 2.52 15.99 3.23
N VAL A 73 2.79 14.90 2.49
CA VAL A 73 2.47 13.55 2.97
C VAL A 73 3.27 13.29 4.24
N ASP A 74 2.57 12.93 5.31
CA ASP A 74 3.22 12.45 6.51
C ASP A 74 3.89 11.11 6.23
N LEU A 75 5.21 11.15 6.05
CA LEU A 75 6.05 9.97 5.78
C LEU A 75 5.96 8.94 6.91
N THR A 76 5.64 9.35 8.13
CA THR A 76 5.38 8.43 9.26
C THR A 76 4.19 7.54 8.93
N ILE A 77 3.10 8.16 8.47
CA ILE A 77 1.86 7.43 8.15
C ILE A 77 2.06 6.54 6.93
N VAL A 78 2.82 6.99 5.93
CA VAL A 78 3.19 6.13 4.78
C VAL A 78 4.00 4.93 5.25
N PHE A 79 4.97 5.16 6.14
CA PHE A 79 5.80 4.10 6.67
C PHE A 79 5.02 3.07 7.47
N ASP A 80 4.09 3.50 8.32
CA ASP A 80 3.21 2.63 9.10
C ASP A 80 2.33 1.78 8.15
N THR A 81 1.70 2.40 7.15
CA THR A 81 0.94 1.66 6.12
C THR A 81 1.80 0.59 5.44
N LEU A 82 3.04 0.93 5.07
CA LEU A 82 3.96 0.02 4.39
C LEU A 82 4.41 -1.15 5.27
N LYS A 83 4.52 -0.93 6.59
CA LYS A 83 5.03 -1.89 7.57
C LYS A 83 3.95 -2.76 8.20
N ASP A 84 2.76 -2.22 8.38
CA ASP A 84 1.70 -2.86 9.17
C ASP A 84 0.53 -3.27 8.27
N ASP A 85 -0.05 -2.33 7.53
CA ASP A 85 -1.27 -2.58 6.73
C ASP A 85 -1.01 -3.46 5.50
N ILE A 86 0.09 -3.21 4.78
CA ILE A 86 0.39 -3.93 3.53
C ILE A 86 0.65 -5.43 3.75
N PRO A 87 1.42 -5.86 4.77
CA PRO A 87 1.49 -7.28 5.13
C PRO A 87 0.14 -7.90 5.43
N GLU A 88 -0.73 -7.22 6.18
CA GLU A 88 -2.06 -7.74 6.50
C GLU A 88 -2.90 -7.93 5.22
N ILE A 89 -2.91 -6.93 4.33
CA ILE A 89 -3.57 -7.01 3.02
C ILE A 89 -3.01 -8.18 2.20
N TYR A 90 -1.69 -8.41 2.23
CA TYR A 90 -1.06 -9.53 1.54
C TYR A 90 -1.56 -10.88 2.06
N HIS A 91 -1.71 -11.02 3.38
CA HIS A 91 -2.25 -12.23 3.98
C HIS A 91 -3.70 -12.47 3.54
N MET A 92 -4.55 -11.45 3.58
CA MET A 92 -5.94 -11.57 3.11
C MET A 92 -6.02 -11.96 1.63
N PHE A 93 -5.16 -11.41 0.77
CA PHE A 93 -5.12 -11.78 -0.65
C PHE A 93 -4.65 -13.21 -0.91
N LYS A 94 -3.87 -13.81 0.00
CA LYS A 94 -3.44 -15.21 -0.13
C LYS A 94 -4.50 -16.23 0.27
N GLU A 95 -5.52 -15.80 0.99
CA GLU A 95 -6.63 -16.65 1.42
C GLU A 95 -7.75 -16.76 0.37
N ILE A 96 -7.57 -16.09 -0.78
CA ILE A 96 -8.49 -16.07 -1.93
C ILE A 96 -7.87 -16.81 -3.11
#